data_AF-A0A822BDM3-F1
#
_entry.id   AF-A0A822BDM3-F1
#
_cell.length_a   1.000
_cell.length_b   1.000
_cell.length_c   1.000
_cell.angle_alpha   90.00
_cell.angle_beta   90.00
_cell.angle_gamma   90.00
#
_symmetry.space_group_name_H-M   'P 1'
#
loop_
_entity.id
_entity.type
_entity.pdbx_description
1 polymer ?
#
loop_
_entity_poly.entity_id
_entity_poly.type
_entity_poly.pdbx_seq_one_letter_code
_entity_poly.pdbx_strand_id
1 'polypeptide(L)'
;KKPENNICTDKAKSIVDYINKCKEEGKRSSNIIAKNENRYKHLIYTKYGKYVHKENKVDFSELLLLTRELFEKEINLRIDYSKKIQLIIVDEFQDTSTLQMDWLKVMMIKRENPEHIIKLEQNYRSTNIILEAVNAVIAHNHSRLGKNLWTEIKTREQIKLCQAINTTDEAQHIATVIRDFHQCDPEISLSQIAIRYRTNAQSHEFEQALMNSSIKYRIYGKIKFYQRTEIKNALAYVHLIQNENDNDAFRRIINFPPHSIGKTTLNKIGNGAKGKHCSLFQYKKKEVERLKNLNELSDAMKQFSQLYNTNDLTQYLSIITLDTTNATDGKLDTTDETERVQIMTIHCAKGLEFHYVFIAGL
;
A
#
# COMPACT_ATOMS: atom_id res chain seq x y z
N LYS A 1 19.80 -16.19 -18.35
CA LYS A 1 20.04 -14.82 -18.88
C LYS A 1 18.97 -13.84 -18.35
N LYS A 2 19.22 -13.26 -17.18
CA LYS A 2 18.66 -12.01 -16.62
C LYS A 2 19.70 -11.58 -15.58
N PRO A 3 20.31 -10.38 -15.69
CA PRO A 3 19.90 -9.26 -14.85
C PRO A 3 20.28 -7.87 -15.43
N GLU A 4 19.54 -7.34 -16.42
CA GLU A 4 19.73 -5.92 -16.83
C GLU A 4 18.55 -5.02 -16.42
N ASN A 5 17.39 -5.60 -16.08
CA ASN A 5 16.20 -4.81 -15.73
C ASN A 5 16.19 -4.26 -14.29
N ASN A 6 17.01 -4.76 -13.36
CA ASN A 6 16.96 -4.35 -11.95
C ASN A 6 17.65 -2.99 -11.68
N ILE A 7 18.69 -2.64 -12.45
CA ILE A 7 19.47 -1.41 -12.21
C ILE A 7 18.63 -0.15 -12.49
N CYS A 8 17.72 -0.22 -13.48
CA CYS A 8 16.84 0.89 -13.82
C CYS A 8 15.74 1.11 -12.77
N THR A 9 15.19 0.01 -12.23
CA THR A 9 14.13 0.07 -11.21
C THR A 9 14.63 0.59 -9.87
N ASP A 10 15.85 0.22 -9.46
CA ASP A 10 16.42 0.66 -8.17
C ASP A 10 16.77 2.15 -8.20
N LYS A 11 17.30 2.64 -9.33
CA LYS A 11 17.53 4.08 -9.53
C LYS A 11 16.22 4.87 -9.51
N ALA A 12 15.18 4.39 -10.19
CA ALA A 12 13.87 5.04 -10.19
C ALA A 12 13.27 5.10 -8.77
N LYS A 13 13.33 4.00 -8.02
CA LYS A 13 12.87 3.94 -6.63
C LYS A 13 13.63 4.94 -5.75
N SER A 14 14.95 4.98 -5.85
CA SER A 14 15.81 5.92 -5.11
C SER A 14 15.50 7.40 -5.42
N ILE A 15 14.98 7.71 -6.60
CA ILE A 15 14.52 9.05 -6.98
C ILE A 15 13.15 9.34 -6.36
N VAL A 16 12.20 8.39 -6.42
CA VAL A 16 10.88 8.52 -5.80
C VAL A 16 11.01 8.74 -4.30
N ASP A 17 11.85 7.95 -3.62
CA ASP A 17 12.10 8.08 -2.19
C ASP A 17 12.68 9.46 -1.84
N TYR A 18 13.58 9.99 -2.69
CA TYR A 18 14.11 11.34 -2.53
C TYR A 18 13.02 12.42 -2.67
N ILE A 19 12.17 12.31 -3.69
CA ILE A 19 11.07 13.26 -3.93
C ILE A 19 10.09 13.23 -2.76
N ASN A 20 9.66 12.04 -2.33
CA ASN A 20 8.73 11.88 -1.21
C ASN A 20 9.31 12.47 0.08
N LYS A 21 10.59 12.19 0.38
CA LYS A 21 11.28 12.78 1.53
C LYS A 21 11.28 14.31 1.47
N CYS A 22 11.59 14.90 0.31
CA CYS A 22 11.54 16.35 0.17
C CYS A 22 10.13 16.92 0.40
N LYS A 23 9.09 16.26 -0.13
CA LYS A 23 7.69 16.67 0.08
C LYS A 23 7.27 16.53 1.53
N GLU A 24 7.62 15.42 2.20
CA GLU A 24 7.35 15.17 3.63
C GLU A 24 8.07 16.15 4.56
N GLU A 25 9.20 16.72 4.12
CA GLU A 25 9.87 17.85 4.79
C GLU A 25 9.26 19.21 4.41
N GLY A 26 8.20 19.23 3.60
CA GLY A 26 7.52 20.45 3.17
C GLY A 26 8.27 21.29 2.13
N LYS A 27 9.28 20.71 1.47
CA LYS A 27 10.19 21.42 0.56
C LYS A 27 9.78 21.26 -0.91
N ARG A 28 9.48 22.37 -1.56
CA ARG A 28 9.31 22.45 -3.02
C ARG A 28 10.64 22.34 -3.75
N SER A 29 10.63 21.80 -4.97
CA SER A 29 11.83 21.70 -5.80
C SER A 29 12.48 23.05 -6.06
N SER A 30 11.69 24.14 -6.13
CA SER A 30 12.21 25.51 -6.26
C SER A 30 13.04 25.99 -5.06
N ASN A 31 12.81 25.42 -3.88
CA ASN A 31 13.34 25.92 -2.61
C ASN A 31 14.52 25.07 -2.10
N ILE A 32 15.01 24.13 -2.91
CA ILE A 32 16.09 23.21 -2.53
C ILE A 32 17.38 23.61 -3.25
N ILE A 33 18.43 23.91 -2.50
CA ILE A 33 19.79 24.04 -3.04
C ILE A 33 20.39 22.63 -3.10
N ALA A 34 20.49 22.06 -4.31
CA ALA A 34 20.97 20.70 -4.49
C ALA A 34 22.49 20.59 -4.25
N LYS A 35 22.90 19.77 -3.29
CA LYS A 35 24.31 19.31 -3.14
C LYS A 35 24.70 18.43 -4.33
N ASN A 36 26.00 18.41 -4.69
CA ASN A 36 26.52 17.75 -5.90
C ASN A 36 26.00 16.31 -6.10
N GLU A 37 25.96 15.49 -5.06
CA GLU A 37 25.53 14.08 -5.13
C GLU A 37 24.04 13.89 -5.49
N ASN A 38 23.18 14.86 -5.18
CA ASN A 38 21.72 14.78 -5.40
C ASN A 38 21.22 15.67 -6.54
N ARG A 39 22.13 16.32 -7.29
CA ARG A 39 21.77 17.28 -8.34
C ARG A 39 20.87 16.67 -9.43
N TYR A 40 21.16 15.44 -9.84
CA TYR A 40 20.33 14.76 -10.84
C TYR A 40 18.93 14.42 -10.30
N LYS A 41 18.81 13.96 -9.04
CA LYS A 41 17.51 13.66 -8.40
C LYS A 41 16.67 14.92 -8.30
N HIS A 42 17.28 16.03 -7.90
CA HIS A 42 16.64 17.33 -7.83
C HIS A 42 16.17 17.84 -9.21
N LEU A 43 16.98 17.68 -10.26
CA LEU A 43 16.57 18.03 -11.62
C LEU A 43 15.34 17.22 -12.07
N ILE A 44 15.31 15.94 -11.73
CA ILE A 44 14.16 15.07 -12.00
C ILE A 44 12.95 15.51 -11.18
N TYR A 45 13.12 15.87 -9.90
CA TYR A 45 12.03 16.40 -9.08
C TYR A 45 11.40 17.64 -9.71
N THR A 46 12.21 18.59 -10.18
CA THR A 46 11.69 19.80 -10.85
C THR A 46 10.94 19.48 -12.14
N LYS A 47 11.43 18.53 -12.96
CA LYS A 47 10.72 18.08 -14.17
C LYS A 47 9.42 17.34 -13.83
N TYR A 48 9.46 16.49 -12.80
CA TYR A 48 8.32 15.75 -12.30
C TYR A 48 7.22 16.69 -11.79
N GLY A 49 7.57 17.69 -10.97
CA GLY A 49 6.60 18.68 -10.46
C GLY A 49 5.89 19.44 -11.59
N LYS A 50 6.65 19.88 -12.62
CA LYS A 50 6.06 20.52 -13.81
C LYS A 50 5.12 19.59 -14.58
N TYR A 51 5.49 18.32 -14.71
CA TYR A 51 4.66 17.31 -15.38
C TYR A 51 3.35 17.07 -14.63
N VAL A 52 3.43 16.79 -13.33
CA VAL A 52 2.28 16.52 -12.46
C VAL A 52 1.31 17.70 -12.45
N HIS A 53 1.83 18.92 -12.34
CA HIS A 53 1.01 20.13 -12.40
C HIS A 53 0.33 20.30 -13.75
N LYS A 54 1.05 20.10 -14.87
CA LYS A 54 0.48 20.21 -16.22
C LYS A 54 -0.64 19.19 -16.46
N GLU A 55 -0.47 17.96 -15.99
CA GLU A 55 -1.45 16.89 -16.16
C GLU A 55 -2.57 16.92 -15.09
N ASN A 56 -2.59 17.94 -14.22
CA ASN A 56 -3.52 18.08 -13.09
C ASN A 56 -3.59 16.82 -12.20
N LYS A 57 -2.43 16.24 -11.90
CA LYS A 57 -2.29 15.07 -11.04
C LYS A 57 -1.78 15.48 -9.67
N VAL A 58 -2.06 14.66 -8.67
CA VAL A 58 -1.55 14.82 -7.30
C VAL A 58 -1.24 13.45 -6.75
N ASP A 59 -0.07 13.31 -6.13
CA ASP A 59 0.26 12.14 -5.30
C ASP A 59 -0.11 12.41 -3.83
N PHE A 60 -0.03 11.39 -2.98
CA PHE A 60 -0.43 11.50 -1.57
C PHE A 60 0.34 12.60 -0.82
N SER A 61 1.66 12.67 -0.99
CA SER A 61 2.47 13.70 -0.34
C SER A 61 2.18 15.10 -0.90
N GLU A 62 1.83 15.19 -2.19
CA GLU A 62 1.40 16.43 -2.84
C GLU A 62 0.08 16.96 -2.27
N LEU A 63 -0.89 16.10 -1.99
CA LEU A 63 -2.19 16.49 -1.40
C LEU A 63 -2.00 17.19 -0.05
N LEU A 64 -1.19 16.60 0.84
CA LEU A 64 -0.87 17.17 2.14
C LEU A 64 -0.15 18.52 1.99
N LEU A 65 0.83 18.59 1.08
CA LEU A 65 1.64 19.79 0.87
C LEU A 65 0.83 20.94 0.28
N LEU A 66 0.00 20.66 -0.73
CA LEU A 66 -0.90 21.64 -1.33
C LEU A 66 -1.92 22.15 -0.32
N THR A 67 -2.46 21.26 0.52
CA THR A 67 -3.43 21.66 1.53
C THR A 67 -2.80 22.55 2.59
N ARG A 68 -1.57 22.24 3.03
CA ARG A 68 -0.81 23.13 3.93
C ARG A 68 -0.60 24.50 3.29
N GLU A 69 -0.08 24.55 2.06
CA GLU A 69 0.19 25.80 1.36
C GLU A 69 -1.08 26.62 1.08
N LEU A 70 -2.20 25.95 0.84
CA LEU A 70 -3.50 26.61 0.66
C LEU A 70 -3.92 27.31 1.95
N PHE A 71 -3.85 26.65 3.11
CA PHE A 71 -4.19 27.28 4.39
C PHE A 71 -3.18 28.35 4.85
N GLU A 72 -1.92 28.26 4.42
CA GLU A 72 -0.93 29.31 4.66
C GLU A 72 -1.25 30.59 3.87
N LYS A 73 -1.72 30.44 2.62
CA LYS A 73 -2.03 31.57 1.72
C LYS A 73 -3.42 32.15 1.97
N GLU A 74 -4.43 31.30 2.09
CA GLU A 74 -5.83 31.68 2.20
C GLU A 74 -6.29 31.72 3.66
N ILE A 75 -5.99 32.84 4.32
CA ILE A 75 -6.26 33.04 5.75
C ILE A 75 -7.76 32.91 6.10
N ASN A 76 -8.65 33.42 5.25
CA ASN A 76 -10.09 33.37 5.47
C ASN A 76 -10.59 31.93 5.46
N LEU A 77 -10.12 31.14 4.50
CA LEU A 77 -10.44 29.71 4.40
C LEU A 77 -10.00 28.97 5.66
N ARG A 78 -8.78 29.25 6.13
CA ARG A 78 -8.25 28.64 7.36
C ARG A 78 -9.11 28.98 8.58
N ILE A 79 -9.52 30.24 8.73
CA ILE A 79 -10.41 30.68 9.82
C ILE A 79 -11.76 29.95 9.76
N ASP A 80 -12.34 29.84 8.57
CA ASP A 80 -13.63 29.18 8.39
C ASP A 80 -13.57 27.68 8.72
N TYR A 81 -12.50 26.99 8.31
CA TYR A 81 -12.29 25.59 8.65
C TYR A 81 -12.00 25.40 10.14
N SER A 82 -11.19 26.27 10.75
CA SER A 82 -10.88 26.18 12.18
C SER A 82 -12.12 26.41 13.05
N LYS A 83 -13.08 27.24 12.62
CA LYS A 83 -14.38 27.39 13.31
C LYS A 83 -15.23 26.12 13.25
N LYS A 84 -15.15 25.37 12.15
CA LYS A 84 -15.89 24.11 11.94
C LYS A 84 -15.28 22.95 12.72
N ILE A 85 -13.95 22.92 12.83
CA ILE A 85 -13.21 21.84 13.49
C ILE A 85 -12.89 22.27 14.92
N GLN A 86 -13.79 21.91 15.85
CA GLN A 86 -13.64 22.25 17.27
C GLN A 86 -12.70 21.31 18.02
N LEU A 87 -12.60 20.06 17.58
CA LEU A 87 -11.80 19.02 18.21
C LEU A 87 -11.03 18.24 17.15
N ILE A 88 -9.72 18.08 17.36
CA ILE A 88 -8.84 17.28 16.52
C ILE A 88 -8.32 16.12 17.37
N ILE A 89 -8.58 14.90 16.93
CA ILE A 89 -8.02 13.69 17.52
C ILE A 89 -7.10 13.08 16.47
N VAL A 90 -5.85 12.84 16.84
CA VAL A 90 -4.87 12.19 15.99
C VAL A 90 -4.48 10.88 16.66
N ASP A 91 -4.87 9.78 16.02
CA ASP A 91 -4.42 8.45 16.42
C ASP A 91 -3.04 8.14 15.82
N GLU A 92 -2.30 7.21 16.44
CA GLU A 92 -0.94 6.81 16.03
C GLU A 92 0.01 8.01 15.83
N PHE A 93 -0.07 8.99 16.73
CA PHE A 93 0.64 10.26 16.62
C PHE A 93 2.17 10.12 16.45
N GLN A 94 2.76 9.06 16.99
CA GLN A 94 4.19 8.75 16.86
C GLN A 94 4.63 8.43 15.42
N ASP A 95 3.71 8.04 14.54
CA ASP A 95 3.99 7.78 13.12
C ASP A 95 3.77 9.05 12.24
N THR A 96 3.45 10.19 12.86
CA THR A 96 3.19 11.45 12.14
C THR A 96 4.47 12.04 11.55
N SER A 97 4.45 12.27 10.24
CA SER A 97 5.54 12.95 9.51
C SER A 97 5.63 14.45 9.82
N THR A 98 6.77 15.06 9.49
CA THR A 98 6.98 16.52 9.64
C THR A 98 5.90 17.34 8.93
N LEU A 99 5.55 16.98 7.69
CA LEU A 99 4.50 17.68 6.93
C LEU A 99 3.12 17.56 7.60
N GLN A 100 2.76 16.40 8.12
CA GLN A 100 1.49 16.23 8.84
C GLN A 100 1.48 17.05 10.13
N MET A 101 2.61 17.11 10.85
CA MET A 101 2.76 18.00 12.01
C MET A 101 2.61 19.48 11.64
N ASP A 102 3.22 19.92 10.54
CA ASP A 102 3.10 21.29 10.09
C ASP A 102 1.67 21.62 9.64
N TRP A 103 1.00 20.69 8.98
CA TRP A 103 -0.41 20.83 8.62
C TRP A 103 -1.31 21.00 9.86
N LEU A 104 -1.11 20.18 10.90
CA LEU A 104 -1.81 20.32 12.18
C LEU A 104 -1.55 21.69 12.82
N LYS A 105 -0.29 22.14 12.84
CA LYS A 105 0.09 23.45 13.39
C LYS A 105 -0.51 24.64 12.64
N VAL A 106 -0.71 24.51 11.33
CA VAL A 106 -1.36 25.56 10.52
C VAL A 106 -2.86 25.59 10.84
N MET A 107 -3.50 24.43 11.00
CA MET A 107 -4.93 24.34 11.32
C MET A 107 -5.25 24.82 12.74
N MET A 108 -4.37 24.58 13.70
CA MET A 108 -4.54 25.01 15.09
C MET A 108 -4.25 26.52 15.21
N ILE A 109 -5.31 27.34 15.34
CA ILE A 109 -5.19 28.80 15.55
C ILE A 109 -4.47 29.11 16.87
N LYS A 110 -4.67 28.27 17.90
CA LYS A 110 -4.02 28.40 19.21
C LYS A 110 -3.00 27.26 19.36
N ARG A 111 -1.73 27.61 19.56
CA ARG A 111 -0.67 26.65 19.85
C ARG A 111 -0.57 26.49 21.35
N GLU A 112 -0.99 25.34 21.85
CA GLU A 112 -0.79 24.98 23.24
C GLU A 112 0.07 23.73 23.29
N ASN A 113 1.09 23.75 24.16
CA ASN A 113 1.73 22.53 24.60
C ASN A 113 0.67 21.65 25.27
N PRO A 114 0.83 20.31 25.28
CA PRO A 114 -0.14 19.44 25.94
C PRO A 114 -0.29 19.87 27.40
N GLU A 115 -1.46 20.41 27.75
CA GLU A 115 -1.77 20.81 29.14
C GLU A 115 -1.80 19.60 30.06
N HIS A 116 -2.17 18.43 29.51
CA HIS A 116 -2.32 17.18 30.24
C HIS A 116 -1.69 16.02 29.47
N ILE A 117 -0.84 15.26 30.14
CA ILE A 117 -0.26 14.02 29.62
C ILE A 117 -0.82 12.87 30.45
N ILE A 118 -1.68 12.06 29.83
CA ILE A 118 -2.26 10.85 30.45
C ILE A 118 -1.51 9.63 29.91
N LYS A 119 -0.96 8.81 30.81
CA LYS A 119 -0.31 7.54 30.45
C LYS A 119 -1.27 6.38 30.67
N LEU A 120 -1.63 5.70 29.58
CA LEU A 120 -2.47 4.49 29.63
C LEU A 120 -1.59 3.24 29.79
N GLU A 121 -1.38 2.78 31.01
CA GLU A 121 -0.43 1.69 31.32
C GLU A 121 -1.06 0.30 31.38
N GLN A 122 -2.38 0.22 31.55
CA GLN A 122 -3.10 -1.04 31.53
C GLN A 122 -3.25 -1.56 30.10
N ASN A 123 -2.82 -2.79 29.88
CA ASN A 123 -2.96 -3.52 28.63
C ASN A 123 -4.07 -4.57 28.80
N TYR A 124 -4.99 -4.57 27.85
CA TYR A 124 -6.17 -5.43 27.84
C TYR A 124 -6.08 -6.59 26.83
N ARG A 125 -4.92 -6.74 26.16
CA ARG A 125 -4.75 -7.66 25.03
C ARG A 125 -3.87 -8.85 25.38
N SER A 126 -2.78 -8.61 26.08
CA SER A 126 -1.70 -9.57 26.28
C SER A 126 -1.63 -10.04 27.73
N THR A 127 -1.10 -11.23 27.91
CA THR A 127 -0.88 -11.84 29.21
C THR A 127 0.32 -11.22 29.94
N ASN A 128 0.39 -11.43 31.25
CA ASN A 128 1.47 -10.88 32.07
C ASN A 128 2.87 -11.32 31.60
N ILE A 129 3.04 -12.59 31.21
CA ILE A 129 4.33 -13.13 30.74
C ILE A 129 4.80 -12.42 29.46
N ILE A 130 3.89 -12.15 28.52
CA ILE A 130 4.20 -11.39 27.30
C ILE A 130 4.61 -9.96 27.65
N LEU A 131 3.88 -9.29 28.57
CA LEU A 131 4.21 -7.92 28.95
C LEU A 131 5.51 -7.80 29.73
N GLU A 132 5.83 -8.77 30.58
CA GLU A 132 7.11 -8.84 31.28
C GLU A 132 8.27 -8.91 30.28
N ALA A 133 8.17 -9.78 29.27
CA ALA A 133 9.17 -9.87 28.21
C ALA A 133 9.27 -8.58 27.38
N VAL A 134 8.14 -7.98 26.99
CA VAL A 134 8.11 -6.73 26.22
C VAL A 134 8.72 -5.57 27.02
N ASN A 135 8.35 -5.42 28.30
CA ASN A 135 8.90 -4.39 29.18
C ASN A 135 10.42 -4.56 29.38
N ALA A 136 10.92 -5.80 29.49
CA ALA A 136 12.34 -6.09 29.59
C ALA A 136 13.10 -5.75 28.30
N VAL A 137 12.55 -6.09 27.12
CA VAL A 137 13.16 -5.76 25.83
C VAL A 137 13.20 -4.25 25.61
N ILE A 138 12.05 -3.56 25.79
CA ILE A 138 11.97 -2.11 25.52
C ILE A 138 12.78 -1.26 26.50
N ALA A 139 13.11 -1.78 27.69
CA ALA A 139 13.95 -1.08 28.68
C ALA A 139 15.37 -0.78 28.16
N HIS A 140 15.84 -1.51 27.14
CA HIS A 140 17.14 -1.27 26.51
C HIS A 140 17.17 -0.03 25.60
N ASN A 141 16.02 0.56 25.27
CA ASN A 141 15.95 1.74 24.41
C ASN A 141 16.16 3.04 25.21
N HIS A 142 17.22 3.79 24.88
CA HIS A 142 17.59 5.03 25.58
C HIS A 142 16.62 6.20 25.37
N SER A 143 15.97 6.28 24.20
CA SER A 143 15.05 7.37 23.84
C SER A 143 13.59 6.99 24.08
N ARG A 144 13.20 6.74 25.33
CA ARG A 144 11.83 6.32 25.69
C ARG A 144 11.07 7.35 26.53
N LEU A 145 9.78 7.50 26.26
CA LEU A 145 8.83 8.15 27.15
C LEU A 145 8.46 7.13 28.25
N GLY A 146 9.15 7.18 29.40
CA GLY A 146 9.07 6.16 30.46
C GLY A 146 7.65 5.72 30.80
N LYS A 147 7.29 4.51 30.34
CA LYS A 147 5.99 3.85 30.49
C LYS A 147 6.24 2.36 30.71
N ASN A 148 5.55 1.76 31.67
CA ASN A 148 5.60 0.32 31.92
C ASN A 148 4.18 -0.25 31.80
N LEU A 149 4.01 -1.31 31.02
CA LEU A 149 2.69 -1.90 30.79
C LEU A 149 2.37 -2.97 31.83
N TRP A 150 1.12 -3.05 32.28
CA TRP A 150 0.63 -4.11 33.17
C TRP A 150 -0.71 -4.67 32.68
N THR A 151 -1.10 -5.86 33.14
CA THR A 151 -2.36 -6.54 32.74
C THR A 151 -2.96 -7.36 33.88
N GLU A 152 -4.28 -7.48 33.86
CA GLU A 152 -5.06 -8.38 34.71
C GLU A 152 -5.09 -9.81 34.18
N ILE A 153 -4.79 -10.02 32.89
CA ILE A 153 -4.80 -11.34 32.24
C ILE A 153 -3.58 -12.13 32.71
N LYS A 154 -3.78 -13.01 33.69
CA LYS A 154 -2.73 -13.89 34.23
C LYS A 154 -2.73 -15.23 33.49
N THR A 155 -1.54 -15.67 33.09
CA THR A 155 -1.33 -17.02 32.54
C THR A 155 -0.10 -17.66 33.15
N ARG A 156 -0.04 -19.00 33.08
CA ARG A 156 1.17 -19.78 33.37
C ARG A 156 1.91 -20.20 32.10
N GLU A 157 1.31 -19.99 30.93
CA GLU A 157 1.88 -20.35 29.64
C GLU A 157 3.12 -19.52 29.33
N GLN A 158 4.24 -20.22 29.12
CA GLN A 158 5.52 -19.59 28.83
C GLN A 158 5.67 -19.27 27.34
N ILE A 159 6.46 -18.23 27.05
CA ILE A 159 6.91 -17.96 25.69
C ILE A 159 7.84 -19.11 25.27
N LYS A 160 7.48 -19.80 24.18
CA LYS A 160 8.29 -20.88 23.62
C LYS A 160 9.32 -20.33 22.65
N LEU A 161 10.58 -20.70 22.84
CA LEU A 161 11.68 -20.39 21.91
C LEU A 161 12.08 -21.67 21.17
N CYS A 162 12.18 -21.57 19.85
CA CYS A 162 12.69 -22.64 18.99
C CYS A 162 13.86 -22.09 18.17
N GLN A 163 14.96 -22.83 18.13
CA GLN A 163 16.09 -22.53 17.25
C GLN A 163 16.12 -23.54 16.12
N ALA A 164 15.91 -23.06 14.90
CA ALA A 164 15.98 -23.87 13.69
C ALA A 164 17.38 -23.80 13.06
N ILE A 165 17.72 -24.81 12.26
CA ILE A 165 19.02 -24.88 11.57
C ILE A 165 19.08 -23.88 10.42
N ASN A 166 17.96 -23.65 9.74
CA ASN A 166 17.81 -22.71 8.64
C ASN A 166 16.37 -22.20 8.52
N THR A 167 16.11 -21.28 7.60
CA THR A 167 14.78 -20.66 7.40
C THR A 167 13.72 -21.65 6.94
N THR A 168 14.10 -22.67 6.17
CA THR A 168 13.17 -23.69 5.69
C THR A 168 12.74 -24.61 6.83
N ASP A 169 13.68 -25.00 7.69
CA ASP A 169 13.43 -25.78 8.92
C ASP A 169 12.56 -24.99 9.90
N GLU A 170 12.81 -23.69 10.08
CA GLU A 170 11.95 -22.80 10.87
C GLU A 170 10.50 -22.79 10.33
N ALA A 171 10.33 -22.60 9.03
CA ALA A 171 9.03 -22.57 8.38
C ALA A 171 8.28 -23.91 8.50
N GLN A 172 8.98 -25.03 8.30
CA GLN A 172 8.42 -26.37 8.44
C GLN A 172 8.02 -26.68 9.89
N HIS A 173 8.85 -26.26 10.86
CA HIS A 173 8.54 -26.41 12.27
C HIS A 173 7.28 -25.63 12.65
N ILE A 174 7.17 -24.37 12.24
CA ILE A 174 5.98 -23.54 12.50
C ILE A 174 4.73 -24.17 11.85
N ALA A 175 4.81 -24.59 10.59
CA ALA A 175 3.68 -25.24 9.91
C ALA A 175 3.25 -26.54 10.63
N THR A 176 4.20 -27.32 11.12
CA THR A 176 3.95 -28.53 11.91
C THR A 176 3.23 -28.19 13.21
N VAL A 177 3.73 -27.21 13.98
CA VAL A 177 3.09 -26.79 15.23
C VAL A 177 1.67 -26.27 15.00
N ILE A 178 1.43 -25.49 13.94
CA ILE A 178 0.10 -24.99 13.60
C ILE A 178 -0.86 -26.14 13.25
N ARG A 179 -0.38 -27.10 12.44
CA ARG A 179 -1.17 -28.28 12.08
C ARG A 179 -1.55 -29.07 13.33
N ASP A 180 -0.58 -29.34 14.19
CA ASP A 180 -0.77 -30.14 15.39
C ASP A 180 -1.72 -29.43 16.37
N PHE A 181 -1.63 -28.09 16.52
CA PHE A 181 -2.58 -27.31 17.31
C PHE A 181 -4.01 -27.41 16.79
N HIS A 182 -4.19 -27.22 15.48
CA HIS A 182 -5.52 -27.29 14.87
C HIS A 182 -6.12 -28.70 14.88
N GLN A 183 -5.28 -29.74 14.86
CA GLN A 183 -5.71 -31.14 14.97
C GLN A 183 -6.07 -31.54 16.41
N CYS A 184 -5.31 -31.07 17.40
CA CYS A 184 -5.53 -31.39 18.81
C CYS A 184 -6.70 -30.62 19.42
N ASP A 185 -6.98 -29.40 18.95
CA ASP A 185 -8.06 -28.57 19.44
C ASP A 185 -8.82 -27.91 18.27
N PRO A 186 -9.96 -28.51 17.84
CA PRO A 186 -10.77 -27.99 16.76
C PRO A 186 -11.41 -26.62 17.05
N GLU A 187 -11.44 -26.14 18.31
CA GLU A 187 -11.94 -24.80 18.64
C GLU A 187 -10.95 -23.69 18.21
N ILE A 188 -9.67 -24.04 18.02
CA ILE A 188 -8.66 -23.10 17.53
C ILE A 188 -8.81 -22.91 16.02
N SER A 189 -9.45 -21.80 15.66
CA SER A 189 -9.57 -21.37 14.27
C SER A 189 -8.21 -20.89 13.73
N LEU A 190 -7.88 -21.27 12.49
CA LEU A 190 -6.69 -20.79 11.80
C LEU A 190 -6.62 -19.25 11.72
N SER A 191 -7.76 -18.56 11.71
CA SER A 191 -7.82 -17.08 11.71
C SER A 191 -7.22 -16.42 12.95
N GLN A 192 -7.16 -17.14 14.07
CA GLN A 192 -6.58 -16.66 15.32
C GLN A 192 -5.06 -16.82 15.38
N ILE A 193 -4.46 -17.40 14.33
CA ILE A 193 -3.03 -17.69 14.23
C ILE A 193 -2.37 -16.73 13.25
N ALA A 194 -1.28 -16.09 13.69
CA ALA A 194 -0.46 -15.24 12.84
C ALA A 194 1.02 -15.61 12.85
N ILE A 195 1.63 -15.59 11.67
CA ILE A 195 3.09 -15.67 11.48
C ILE A 195 3.61 -14.29 11.12
N ARG A 196 4.51 -13.76 11.94
CA ARG A 196 5.10 -12.42 11.80
C ARG A 196 6.58 -12.51 11.48
N TYR A 197 7.00 -11.87 10.40
CA TYR A 197 8.40 -11.82 9.95
C TYR A 197 8.86 -10.38 9.68
N ARG A 198 10.16 -10.17 9.42
CA ARG A 198 10.73 -8.82 9.27
C ARG A 198 10.52 -8.23 7.88
N THR A 199 10.70 -9.04 6.82
CA THR A 199 10.69 -8.59 5.42
C THR A 199 9.82 -9.47 4.55
N ASN A 200 9.19 -8.90 3.52
CA ASN A 200 8.35 -9.67 2.58
C ASN A 200 9.10 -10.80 1.85
N ALA A 201 10.43 -10.73 1.75
CA ALA A 201 11.24 -11.79 1.14
C ALA A 201 11.14 -13.11 1.91
N GLN A 202 10.88 -13.05 3.23
CA GLN A 202 10.75 -14.23 4.08
C GLN A 202 9.40 -14.94 3.92
N SER A 203 8.40 -14.31 3.29
CA SER A 203 7.06 -14.92 3.17
C SER A 203 7.09 -16.24 2.42
N HIS A 204 7.96 -16.36 1.41
CA HIS A 204 8.00 -17.49 0.50
C HIS A 204 8.23 -18.83 1.20
N GLU A 205 9.15 -18.89 2.17
CA GLU A 205 9.44 -20.12 2.92
C GLU A 205 8.22 -20.57 3.74
N PHE A 206 7.52 -19.63 4.41
CA PHE A 206 6.31 -19.94 5.17
C PHE A 206 5.15 -20.35 4.27
N GLU A 207 4.98 -19.69 3.11
CA GLU A 207 3.98 -20.07 2.11
C GLU A 207 4.20 -21.53 1.68
N GLN A 208 5.44 -21.90 1.33
CA GLN A 208 5.76 -23.25 0.90
C GLN A 208 5.51 -24.29 2.01
N ALA A 209 5.90 -24.00 3.25
CA ALA A 209 5.70 -24.90 4.38
C ALA A 209 4.20 -25.11 4.71
N LEU A 210 3.39 -24.05 4.66
CA LEU A 210 1.94 -24.12 4.87
C LEU A 210 1.25 -24.87 3.74
N MET A 211 1.65 -24.64 2.48
CA MET A 211 1.14 -25.40 1.32
C MET A 211 1.45 -26.89 1.46
N ASN A 212 2.69 -27.25 1.79
CA ASN A 212 3.09 -28.65 1.99
C ASN A 212 2.33 -29.33 3.14
N SER A 213 1.88 -28.55 4.12
CA SER A 213 1.09 -29.02 5.26
C SER A 213 -0.42 -28.95 5.02
N SER A 214 -0.87 -28.57 3.81
CA SER A 214 -2.28 -28.37 3.44
C SER A 214 -3.02 -27.36 4.33
N ILE A 215 -2.31 -26.36 4.86
CA ILE A 215 -2.89 -25.31 5.70
C ILE A 215 -3.24 -24.11 4.81
N LYS A 216 -4.51 -23.70 4.84
CA LYS A 216 -4.96 -22.49 4.15
C LYS A 216 -4.32 -21.26 4.81
N TYR A 217 -3.83 -20.31 4.03
CA TYR A 217 -3.18 -19.11 4.53
C TYR A 217 -3.56 -17.87 3.73
N ARG A 218 -3.32 -16.69 4.32
CA ARG A 218 -3.53 -15.38 3.70
C ARG A 218 -2.33 -14.48 3.96
N ILE A 219 -1.81 -13.87 2.89
CA ILE A 219 -0.66 -12.97 2.97
C ILE A 219 -1.13 -11.52 3.04
N TYR A 220 -0.66 -10.78 4.04
CA TYR A 220 -0.82 -9.34 4.06
C TYR A 220 0.35 -8.66 3.34
N GLY A 221 0.04 -7.81 2.35
CA GLY A 221 0.98 -6.84 1.80
C GLY A 221 1.83 -7.28 0.60
N LYS A 222 1.66 -8.49 0.04
CA LYS A 222 2.47 -9.00 -1.10
C LYS A 222 2.19 -8.28 -2.42
N ILE A 223 0.92 -8.01 -2.75
CA ILE A 223 0.52 -7.15 -3.88
C ILE A 223 -0.72 -6.37 -3.46
N LYS A 224 -0.63 -5.03 -3.38
CA LYS A 224 -1.82 -4.20 -3.13
C LYS A 224 -2.80 -4.41 -4.28
N PHE A 225 -4.09 -4.60 -3.99
CA PHE A 225 -5.13 -4.81 -5.00
C PHE A 225 -5.03 -3.82 -6.20
N TYR A 226 -4.85 -2.53 -5.91
CA TYR A 226 -4.67 -1.47 -6.91
C TYR A 226 -3.37 -1.49 -7.70
N GLN A 227 -2.41 -2.35 -7.33
CA GLN A 227 -1.15 -2.49 -8.06
C GLN A 227 -1.25 -3.49 -9.22
N ARG A 228 -2.27 -4.34 -9.21
CA ARG A 228 -2.47 -5.37 -10.23
C ARG A 228 -2.74 -4.75 -11.61
N THR A 229 -2.26 -5.39 -12.65
CA THR A 229 -2.20 -4.84 -14.01
C THR A 229 -3.58 -4.52 -14.58
N GLU A 230 -4.50 -5.44 -14.39
CA GLU A 230 -5.89 -5.43 -14.81
C GLU A 230 -6.70 -4.38 -14.06
N ILE A 231 -6.54 -4.27 -12.73
CA ILE A 231 -7.18 -3.22 -11.93
C ILE A 231 -6.72 -1.85 -12.42
N LYS A 232 -5.42 -1.66 -12.65
CA LYS A 232 -4.90 -0.41 -13.20
C LYS A 232 -5.37 -0.13 -14.64
N ASN A 233 -5.58 -1.16 -15.46
CA ASN A 233 -6.11 -0.98 -16.82
C ASN A 233 -7.57 -0.54 -16.78
N ALA A 234 -8.40 -1.20 -15.97
CA ALA A 234 -9.80 -0.82 -15.75
C ALA A 234 -9.91 0.61 -15.21
N LEU A 235 -9.11 0.96 -14.20
CA LEU A 235 -9.06 2.33 -13.68
C LEU A 235 -8.63 3.33 -14.77
N ALA A 236 -7.66 2.99 -15.60
CA ALA A 236 -7.23 3.88 -16.69
C ALA A 236 -8.35 4.17 -17.71
N TYR A 237 -9.25 3.21 -17.99
CA TYR A 237 -10.45 3.48 -18.78
C TYR A 237 -11.36 4.49 -18.09
N VAL A 238 -11.66 4.29 -16.80
CA VAL A 238 -12.51 5.20 -16.01
C VAL A 238 -11.92 6.61 -15.94
N HIS A 239 -10.60 6.70 -15.71
CA HIS A 239 -9.88 7.97 -15.69
C HIS A 239 -9.99 8.72 -17.02
N LEU A 240 -9.93 8.03 -18.16
CA LEU A 240 -10.07 8.68 -19.46
C LEU A 240 -11.48 9.15 -19.77
N ILE A 241 -12.50 8.45 -19.26
CA ILE A 241 -13.90 8.88 -19.38
C ILE A 241 -14.13 10.17 -18.58
N GLN A 242 -13.57 10.26 -17.37
CA GLN A 242 -13.70 11.45 -16.51
C GLN A 242 -12.77 12.59 -16.95
N ASN A 243 -11.59 12.27 -17.46
CA ASN A 243 -10.55 13.21 -17.83
C ASN A 243 -9.89 12.82 -19.16
N GLU A 244 -10.41 13.37 -20.25
CA GLU A 244 -9.87 13.18 -21.60
C GLU A 244 -8.43 13.68 -21.78
N ASN A 245 -7.87 14.40 -20.81
CA ASN A 245 -6.50 14.90 -20.84
C ASN A 245 -5.48 13.93 -20.20
N ASP A 246 -5.90 12.79 -19.63
CA ASP A 246 -4.98 11.86 -18.98
C ASP A 246 -4.15 11.03 -19.99
N ASN A 247 -2.97 11.55 -20.32
CA ASN A 247 -2.07 10.92 -21.27
C ASN A 247 -1.47 9.59 -20.77
N ASP A 248 -1.34 9.39 -19.46
CA ASP A 248 -0.78 8.15 -18.91
C ASP A 248 -1.81 7.02 -18.92
N ALA A 249 -3.06 7.35 -18.57
CA ALA A 249 -4.17 6.42 -18.69
C ALA A 249 -4.34 5.97 -20.15
N PHE A 250 -4.27 6.91 -21.11
CA PHE A 250 -4.28 6.59 -22.54
C PHE A 250 -3.13 5.67 -22.96
N ARG A 251 -1.87 6.02 -22.62
CA ARG A 251 -0.72 5.18 -22.96
C ARG A 251 -0.82 3.77 -22.39
N ARG A 252 -1.47 3.61 -21.24
CA ARG A 252 -1.67 2.31 -20.59
C ARG A 252 -2.65 1.44 -21.37
N ILE A 253 -3.80 2.00 -21.78
CA ILE A 253 -4.89 1.22 -22.37
C ILE A 253 -4.86 1.16 -23.91
N ILE A 254 -4.10 2.02 -24.57
CA ILE A 254 -4.07 2.07 -26.05
C ILE A 254 -3.68 0.73 -26.70
N ASN A 255 -2.93 -0.11 -25.99
CA ASN A 255 -2.54 -1.46 -26.40
C ASN A 255 -3.17 -2.57 -25.54
N PHE A 256 -4.23 -2.25 -24.81
CA PHE A 256 -4.97 -3.23 -24.02
C PHE A 256 -6.47 -3.05 -24.28
N PRO A 257 -7.13 -3.98 -25.00
CA PRO A 257 -6.61 -5.21 -25.61
C PRO A 257 -5.51 -4.99 -26.66
N PRO A 258 -4.69 -6.00 -27.02
CA PRO A 258 -3.56 -5.82 -27.93
C PRO A 258 -4.03 -5.38 -29.33
N HIS A 259 -3.81 -4.10 -29.65
CA HIS A 259 -4.15 -3.48 -30.94
C HIS A 259 -2.91 -3.28 -31.84
N SER A 260 -1.77 -3.89 -31.50
CA SER A 260 -0.50 -3.81 -32.27
C SER A 260 0.01 -2.39 -32.53
N ILE A 261 -0.23 -1.44 -31.62
CA ILE A 261 0.24 -0.05 -31.75
C ILE A 261 1.67 0.02 -31.21
N GLY A 262 2.66 0.02 -32.12
CA GLY A 262 4.07 0.10 -31.77
C GLY A 262 4.53 1.46 -31.22
N LYS A 263 5.73 1.48 -30.63
CA LYS A 263 6.37 2.70 -30.08
C LYS A 263 6.50 3.83 -31.10
N THR A 264 6.72 3.50 -32.37
CA THR A 264 6.83 4.48 -33.48
C THR A 264 5.51 5.19 -33.72
N THR A 265 4.38 4.47 -33.73
CA THR A 265 3.04 5.04 -33.85
C THR A 265 2.68 5.91 -32.65
N LEU A 266 3.01 5.46 -31.42
CA LEU A 266 2.83 6.27 -30.22
C LEU A 266 3.63 7.59 -30.26
N ASN A 267 4.86 7.55 -30.77
CA ASN A 267 5.67 8.75 -30.95
C ASN A 267 5.07 9.71 -31.99
N LYS A 268 4.52 9.19 -33.10
CA LYS A 268 3.81 10.01 -34.09
C LYS A 268 2.58 10.69 -33.48
N ILE A 269 1.75 9.94 -32.75
CA ILE A 269 0.60 10.48 -32.01
C ILE A 269 1.06 11.54 -31.01
N GLY A 270 2.15 11.28 -30.28
CA GLY A 270 2.72 12.22 -29.31
C GLY A 270 3.22 13.52 -29.94
N ASN A 271 3.89 13.44 -31.09
CA ASN A 271 4.37 14.62 -31.81
C ASN A 271 3.21 15.42 -32.42
N GLY A 272 2.20 14.74 -32.99
CA GLY A 272 1.00 15.37 -33.51
C GLY A 272 0.18 16.07 -32.42
N ALA A 273 0.00 15.42 -31.27
CA ALA A 273 -0.70 15.99 -30.12
C ALA A 273 0.01 17.24 -29.58
N LYS A 274 1.36 17.22 -29.52
CA LYS A 274 2.16 18.40 -29.16
C LYS A 274 1.97 19.55 -30.15
N GLY A 275 2.02 19.27 -31.45
CA GLY A 275 1.83 20.28 -32.49
C GLY A 275 0.45 20.92 -32.49
N LYS A 276 -0.60 20.17 -32.08
CA LYS A 276 -1.98 20.66 -31.96
C LYS A 276 -2.34 21.14 -30.54
N HIS A 277 -1.39 21.18 -29.60
CA HIS A 277 -1.60 21.57 -28.20
C HIS A 277 -2.79 20.84 -27.53
N CYS A 278 -2.99 19.55 -27.83
CA CYS A 278 -4.08 18.74 -27.26
C CYS A 278 -3.56 17.45 -26.60
N SER A 279 -4.43 16.74 -25.88
CA SER A 279 -4.08 15.44 -25.28
C SER A 279 -3.91 14.35 -26.34
N LEU A 280 -3.21 13.26 -26.00
CA LEU A 280 -3.04 12.10 -26.89
C LEU A 280 -4.41 11.52 -27.29
N PHE A 281 -5.33 11.45 -26.34
CA PHE A 281 -6.69 10.95 -26.57
C PHE A 281 -7.46 11.89 -27.50
N GLN A 282 -7.44 13.21 -27.27
CA GLN A 282 -8.11 14.19 -28.12
C GLN A 282 -7.54 14.21 -29.55
N TYR A 283 -6.22 14.10 -29.68
CA TYR A 283 -5.56 13.99 -30.98
C TYR A 283 -6.07 12.76 -31.75
N LYS A 284 -6.14 11.60 -31.08
CA LYS A 284 -6.58 10.36 -31.71
C LYS A 284 -8.09 10.30 -31.96
N LYS A 285 -8.91 10.87 -31.05
CA LYS A 285 -10.37 11.04 -31.20
C LYS A 285 -10.73 11.84 -32.44
N LYS A 286 -9.91 12.82 -32.82
CA LYS A 286 -10.08 13.59 -34.07
C LYS A 286 -9.64 12.84 -35.34
N GLU A 287 -8.88 11.75 -35.20
CA GLU A 287 -8.33 10.96 -36.30
C GLU A 287 -9.07 9.62 -36.50
N VAL A 288 -9.93 9.23 -35.55
CA VAL A 288 -10.70 7.97 -35.58
C VAL A 288 -12.17 8.31 -35.43
N GLU A 289 -12.92 8.24 -36.54
CA GLU A 289 -14.37 8.07 -36.45
C GLU A 289 -14.67 6.75 -35.73
N ARG A 290 -15.45 6.86 -34.63
CA ARG A 290 -15.98 5.83 -33.72
C ARG A 290 -15.06 5.34 -32.60
N LEU A 291 -15.47 5.70 -31.38
CA LEU A 291 -15.96 4.87 -30.25
C LEU A 291 -15.91 3.32 -30.32
N LYS A 292 -15.13 2.68 -31.20
CA LYS A 292 -15.04 1.22 -31.31
C LYS A 292 -14.47 0.59 -30.04
N ASN A 293 -13.46 1.21 -29.44
CA ASN A 293 -12.79 0.67 -28.26
C ASN A 293 -13.67 0.69 -26.99
N LEU A 294 -14.60 1.66 -26.87
CA LEU A 294 -15.54 1.72 -25.74
C LEU A 294 -16.70 0.73 -25.93
N ASN A 295 -17.15 0.55 -27.18
CA ASN A 295 -18.13 -0.48 -27.51
C ASN A 295 -17.55 -1.89 -27.32
N GLU A 296 -16.30 -2.15 -27.70
CA GLU A 296 -15.63 -3.42 -27.47
C GLU A 296 -15.48 -3.75 -25.97
N LEU A 297 -15.14 -2.76 -25.13
CA LEU A 297 -15.12 -2.94 -23.67
C LEU A 297 -16.53 -3.23 -23.11
N SER A 298 -17.54 -2.46 -23.55
CA SER A 298 -18.95 -2.67 -23.18
C SER A 298 -19.45 -4.04 -23.61
N ASP A 299 -19.10 -4.48 -24.81
CA ASP A 299 -19.57 -5.74 -25.39
C ASP A 299 -18.87 -6.94 -24.72
N ALA A 300 -17.58 -6.82 -24.38
CA ALA A 300 -16.88 -7.79 -23.55
C ALA A 300 -17.48 -7.91 -22.13
N MET A 301 -17.88 -6.78 -21.53
CA MET A 301 -18.56 -6.77 -20.23
C MET A 301 -19.98 -7.37 -20.31
N LYS A 302 -20.73 -7.11 -21.38
CA LYS A 302 -22.06 -7.68 -21.60
C LYS A 302 -22.02 -9.19 -21.85
N GLN A 303 -21.09 -9.65 -22.69
CA GLN A 303 -20.88 -11.09 -22.93
C GLN A 303 -20.51 -11.82 -21.64
N PHE A 304 -19.67 -11.20 -20.80
CA PHE A 304 -19.31 -11.76 -19.51
C PHE A 304 -20.51 -11.84 -18.54
N SER A 305 -21.29 -10.77 -18.44
CA SER A 305 -22.51 -10.73 -17.62
C SER A 305 -23.49 -11.83 -18.02
N GLN A 306 -23.60 -12.12 -19.31
CA GLN A 306 -24.45 -13.20 -19.83
C GLN A 306 -23.89 -14.60 -19.54
N LEU A 307 -22.58 -14.80 -19.65
CA LEU A 307 -21.93 -16.11 -19.44
C LEU A 307 -21.93 -16.55 -17.97
N TYR A 308 -21.74 -15.60 -17.05
CA TYR A 308 -21.59 -15.90 -15.63
C TYR A 308 -22.79 -15.48 -14.78
N ASN A 309 -23.80 -14.85 -15.40
CA ASN A 309 -25.02 -14.34 -14.75
C ASN A 309 -24.73 -13.37 -13.59
N THR A 310 -23.67 -12.56 -13.72
CA THR A 310 -23.25 -11.59 -12.71
C THR A 310 -23.01 -10.22 -13.34
N ASN A 311 -23.49 -9.16 -12.69
CA ASN A 311 -23.25 -7.77 -13.10
C ASN A 311 -22.13 -7.10 -12.27
N ASP A 312 -21.41 -7.89 -11.48
CA ASP A 312 -20.39 -7.39 -10.56
C ASP A 312 -19.03 -7.28 -11.27
N LEU A 313 -18.58 -6.03 -11.42
CA LEU A 313 -17.26 -5.69 -11.95
C LEU A 313 -16.13 -6.36 -11.14
N THR A 314 -16.35 -6.60 -9.85
CA THR A 314 -15.38 -7.24 -8.95
C THR A 314 -15.19 -8.71 -9.31
N GLN A 315 -16.28 -9.44 -9.57
CA GLN A 315 -16.22 -10.82 -10.06
C GLN A 315 -15.63 -10.90 -11.46
N TYR A 316 -15.97 -9.99 -12.37
CA TYR A 316 -15.35 -9.90 -13.70
C TYR A 316 -13.82 -9.80 -13.64
N LEU A 317 -13.32 -8.87 -12.82
CA LEU A 317 -11.90 -8.65 -12.66
C LEU A 317 -11.21 -9.86 -11.99
N SER A 318 -11.89 -10.55 -11.06
CA SER A 318 -11.36 -11.77 -10.42
C SER A 318 -11.23 -12.98 -11.36
N ILE A 319 -12.15 -13.14 -12.32
CA ILE A 319 -12.15 -14.29 -13.23
C ILE A 319 -11.15 -14.09 -14.38
N ILE A 320 -11.05 -12.88 -14.93
CA ILE A 320 -9.99 -12.53 -15.88
C ILE A 320 -8.60 -12.66 -15.25
N THR A 321 -8.48 -12.41 -13.93
CA THR A 321 -7.23 -12.70 -13.24
C THR A 321 -6.91 -14.18 -13.19
N LEU A 322 -7.89 -15.05 -12.89
CA LEU A 322 -7.66 -16.50 -12.82
C LEU A 322 -7.19 -17.08 -14.16
N ASP A 323 -7.76 -16.62 -15.28
CA ASP A 323 -7.37 -17.08 -16.62
C ASP A 323 -5.98 -16.59 -17.07
N THR A 324 -5.52 -15.44 -16.57
CA THR A 324 -4.17 -14.92 -16.87
C THR A 324 -3.10 -15.38 -15.87
N THR A 325 -3.51 -15.92 -14.72
CA THR A 325 -2.63 -16.52 -13.71
C THR A 325 -2.68 -18.04 -13.73
N ASN A 326 -2.62 -18.68 -14.90
CA ASN A 326 -2.35 -20.12 -15.00
C ASN A 326 -0.90 -20.45 -14.55
N ALA A 327 -0.66 -20.26 -13.26
CA ALA A 327 0.25 -20.92 -12.34
C ALA A 327 -0.03 -20.27 -10.97
N THR A 328 -0.56 -21.07 -10.03
CA THR A 328 -0.81 -20.76 -8.61
C THR A 328 -1.91 -19.74 -8.29
N ASP A 329 -3.15 -20.19 -8.18
CA ASP A 329 -3.79 -20.33 -6.86
C ASP A 329 -5.24 -20.82 -6.99
N GLY A 330 -5.65 -21.58 -5.98
CA GLY A 330 -6.95 -22.22 -5.88
C GLY A 330 -8.12 -21.23 -5.95
N LYS A 331 -9.26 -21.77 -6.41
CA LYS A 331 -10.57 -21.14 -6.41
C LYS A 331 -10.79 -20.27 -5.17
N LEU A 332 -11.25 -19.04 -5.40
CA LEU A 332 -11.95 -18.26 -4.37
C LEU A 332 -13.28 -18.95 -4.07
N ASP A 333 -13.27 -19.91 -3.15
CA ASP A 333 -14.48 -20.26 -2.41
C ASP A 333 -14.79 -19.08 -1.47
N THR A 334 -15.83 -18.34 -1.84
CA THR A 334 -16.35 -17.15 -1.14
C THR A 334 -17.18 -17.51 0.11
N THR A 335 -17.12 -18.76 0.55
CA THR A 335 -17.89 -19.27 1.70
C THR A 335 -17.04 -19.55 2.94
N ASP A 336 -15.72 -19.31 2.90
CA ASP A 336 -14.81 -19.79 3.96
C ASP A 336 -13.70 -18.76 4.28
N GLU A 337 -14.08 -17.50 4.51
CA GLU A 337 -13.12 -16.43 4.87
C GLU A 337 -12.46 -16.62 6.24
N THR A 338 -13.02 -17.48 7.10
CA THR A 338 -12.71 -17.56 8.54
C THR A 338 -11.62 -18.56 8.91
N GLU A 339 -11.12 -19.38 7.98
CA GLU A 339 -10.21 -20.49 8.31
C GLU A 339 -8.88 -20.38 7.54
N ARG A 340 -8.11 -19.32 7.78
CA ARG A 340 -6.77 -19.14 7.19
C ARG A 340 -5.77 -18.61 8.20
N VAL A 341 -4.55 -19.14 8.18
CA VAL A 341 -3.41 -18.57 8.93
C VAL A 341 -3.01 -17.24 8.32
N GLN A 342 -2.81 -16.21 9.16
CA GLN A 342 -2.44 -14.87 8.68
C GLN A 342 -0.92 -14.70 8.67
N ILE A 343 -0.31 -14.52 7.50
CA ILE A 343 1.13 -14.31 7.40
C ILE A 343 1.45 -12.87 6.96
N MET A 344 2.32 -12.19 7.70
CA MET A 344 2.55 -10.76 7.51
C MET A 344 3.88 -10.26 8.06
N THR A 345 4.30 -9.08 7.61
CA THR A 345 5.42 -8.39 8.29
C THR A 345 4.99 -7.82 9.64
N ILE A 346 5.93 -7.65 10.56
CA ILE A 346 5.70 -6.97 11.85
C ILE A 346 5.05 -5.60 11.65
N HIS A 347 5.42 -4.85 10.61
CA HIS A 347 4.83 -3.56 10.31
C HIS A 347 3.36 -3.65 9.89
N CYS A 348 3.01 -4.65 9.07
CA CYS A 348 1.62 -4.87 8.64
C CYS A 348 0.70 -5.34 9.78
N ALA A 349 1.26 -5.76 10.92
CA ALA A 349 0.51 -6.27 12.05
C ALA A 349 -0.01 -5.18 13.02
N LYS A 350 0.29 -3.90 12.77
CA LYS A 350 -0.23 -2.78 13.58
C LYS A 350 -1.76 -2.80 13.58
N GLY A 351 -2.36 -2.69 14.76
CA GLY A 351 -3.82 -2.73 14.94
C GLY A 351 -4.47 -4.11 14.83
N LEU A 352 -3.71 -5.19 14.57
CA LEU A 352 -4.25 -6.55 14.45
C LEU A 352 -3.97 -7.40 15.70
N GLU A 353 -4.94 -8.26 16.05
CA GLU A 353 -4.95 -9.10 17.25
C GLU A 353 -5.11 -10.57 16.89
N PHE A 354 -4.34 -11.43 17.55
CA PHE A 354 -4.30 -12.87 17.33
C PHE A 354 -4.06 -13.58 18.66
N HIS A 355 -4.64 -14.77 18.84
CA HIS A 355 -4.44 -15.56 20.06
C HIS A 355 -3.07 -16.23 20.04
N TYR A 356 -2.65 -16.74 18.87
CA TYR A 356 -1.35 -17.38 18.68
C TYR A 356 -0.51 -16.59 17.69
N VAL A 357 0.69 -16.19 18.11
CA VAL A 357 1.61 -15.41 17.27
C VAL A 357 2.96 -16.11 17.23
N PHE A 358 3.39 -16.48 16.03
CA PHE A 358 4.74 -16.94 15.73
C PHE A 358 5.56 -15.75 15.27
N ILE A 359 6.65 -15.44 15.97
CA ILE A 359 7.62 -14.43 15.54
C ILE A 359 8.80 -15.18 14.93
N ALA A 360 9.01 -15.01 13.62
CA ALA A 360 9.95 -15.80 12.84
C ALA A 360 11.00 -14.93 12.16
N GLY A 361 12.17 -15.52 11.91
CA GLY A 361 13.31 -14.87 11.28
C GLY A 361 13.89 -13.72 12.11
N LEU A 362 14.01 -13.96 13.42
CA LEU A 362 14.66 -13.08 14.39
C LEU A 362 16.17 -13.11 14.28
#